data_AF-A0A8B4I8N8-F1
#
_entry.id   AF-A0A8B4I8N8-F1
#
_cell.length_a   1.000
_cell.length_b   1.000
_cell.length_c   1.000
_cell.angle_alpha   90.00
_cell.angle_beta   90.00
_cell.angle_gamma   90.00
#
_symmetry.space_group_name_H-M   'P 1'
#
loop_
_entity.id
_entity.type
_entity.pdbx_description
1 polymer ?
#
loop_
_entity_poly.entity_id
_entity_poly.type
_entity_poly.pdbx_seq_one_letter_code
_entity_poly.pdbx_strand_id
1 'polypeptide(L)'
;MDRGGLKFIRPYHVDNSSRITLDIPLLEALLRLPVGELKERIDEAVVSFLRANTDAPSIDERSELILMRVAIDTLLDVPHDKAAFRRAINEHFDELPNQPIWHKGSQDEQWWCKHWDKHVNRPLDAWVHDFCAARNAAAHGPANGEKGSIWPRHNHLIFSAWLLPLIVKKLLSQVGLYAFTAEDKVARAGFEVFLAHDLLAFTDKDENKVWWQTAESELYLPLFAEQLQRACE
;
A
#
# COMPACT_ATOMS: atom_id res chain seq x y z
N MET A 1 -4.94 -44.22 22.85
CA MET A 1 -5.74 -43.27 22.06
C MET A 1 -4.93 -42.01 21.92
N ASP A 2 -4.06 -41.96 20.91
CA ASP A 2 -3.23 -40.78 20.63
C ASP A 2 -4.05 -39.74 19.87
N ARG A 3 -4.08 -38.52 20.41
CA ARG A 3 -4.65 -37.34 19.76
C ARG A 3 -3.70 -36.92 18.64
N GLY A 4 -4.02 -37.35 17.42
CA GLY A 4 -3.34 -36.92 16.20
C GLY A 4 -3.30 -35.40 16.14
N GLY A 5 -2.12 -34.83 16.34
CA GLY A 5 -1.86 -33.42 16.11
C GLY A 5 -2.23 -33.03 14.69
N LEU A 6 -2.69 -31.80 14.51
CA LEU A 6 -2.94 -31.19 13.20
C LEU A 6 -1.69 -31.36 12.33
N LYS A 7 -1.72 -32.33 11.43
CA LYS A 7 -0.74 -32.46 10.35
C LYS A 7 -1.15 -31.46 9.28
N PHE A 8 -0.35 -30.42 9.10
CA PHE A 8 -0.45 -29.53 7.97
C PHE A 8 -0.13 -30.36 6.70
N ILE A 9 -1.17 -30.86 6.02
CA ILE A 9 -1.01 -31.55 4.74
C ILE A 9 -0.82 -30.45 3.69
N ARG A 10 0.43 -30.18 3.31
CA ARG A 10 0.72 -29.24 2.22
C ARG A 10 0.35 -29.87 0.88
N PRO A 11 -0.32 -29.12 -0.03
CA PRO A 11 -0.54 -29.58 -1.39
C PRO A 11 0.79 -29.69 -2.15
N TYR A 12 1.02 -30.82 -2.81
CA TYR A 12 2.24 -31.13 -3.58
C TYR A 12 2.53 -30.19 -4.75
N HIS A 13 1.62 -29.28 -5.11
CA HIS A 13 1.71 -28.36 -6.24
C HIS A 13 2.18 -26.94 -5.87
N VAL A 14 2.43 -26.66 -4.58
CA VAL A 14 3.02 -25.37 -4.18
C VAL A 14 4.51 -25.46 -4.47
N ASP A 15 4.93 -24.92 -5.62
CA ASP A 15 6.34 -24.78 -5.97
C ASP A 15 7.05 -23.96 -4.88
N ASN A 16 7.98 -24.61 -4.19
CA ASN A 16 8.69 -24.08 -3.03
C ASN A 16 9.83 -23.13 -3.45
N SER A 17 9.75 -22.58 -4.66
CA SER A 17 10.77 -21.79 -5.33
C SER A 17 10.49 -20.28 -5.27
N SER A 18 9.60 -19.82 -4.39
CA SER A 18 9.46 -18.39 -4.07
C SER A 18 10.79 -17.90 -3.49
N ARG A 19 11.71 -17.51 -4.35
CA ARG A 19 12.96 -16.86 -3.98
C ARG A 19 12.55 -15.55 -3.31
N ILE A 20 12.67 -15.51 -1.99
CA ILE A 20 12.52 -14.28 -1.23
C ILE A 20 13.70 -13.40 -1.62
N THR A 21 13.43 -12.37 -2.41
CA THR A 21 14.42 -11.35 -2.74
C THR A 21 14.39 -10.30 -1.63
N LEU A 22 15.53 -10.07 -1.01
CA LEU A 22 15.68 -9.00 -0.02
C LEU A 22 16.08 -7.71 -0.74
N ASP A 23 15.46 -6.60 -0.37
CA ASP A 23 15.91 -5.26 -0.75
C ASP A 23 17.16 -4.90 0.09
N ILE A 24 18.32 -5.39 -0.35
CA ILE A 24 19.59 -5.20 0.34
C ILE A 24 19.91 -3.72 0.55
N PRO A 25 19.77 -2.82 -0.45
CA PRO A 25 20.01 -1.39 -0.23
C PRO A 25 19.15 -0.78 0.88
N LEU A 26 17.88 -1.18 0.99
CA LEU A 26 16.99 -0.68 2.05
C LEU A 26 17.45 -1.19 3.42
N LEU A 27 17.79 -2.48 3.53
CA LEU A 27 18.25 -3.07 4.78
C LEU A 27 19.57 -2.42 5.26
N GLU A 28 20.51 -2.19 4.35
CA GLU A 28 21.76 -1.49 4.66
C GLU A 28 21.51 -0.05 5.13
N ALA A 29 20.60 0.68 4.49
CA ALA A 29 20.22 2.03 4.91
C ALA A 29 19.60 2.05 6.32
N LEU A 30 18.73 1.09 6.63
CA LEU A 30 18.11 0.94 7.95
C LEU A 30 19.14 0.60 9.04
N LEU A 31 20.13 -0.24 8.74
CA LEU A 31 21.21 -0.59 9.67
C LEU A 31 22.17 0.57 9.92
N ARG A 32 22.38 1.43 8.93
CA ARG A 32 23.26 2.61 9.03
C ARG A 32 22.58 3.82 9.67
N LEU A 33 21.26 3.81 9.80
CA LEU A 33 20.50 4.91 10.40
C LEU A 33 20.91 5.08 11.87
N PRO A 34 21.46 6.24 12.27
CA PRO A 34 21.87 6.47 13.65
C PRO A 34 20.66 6.48 14.60
N VAL A 35 20.91 6.16 15.88
CA VAL A 35 19.89 6.30 16.93
C VAL A 35 19.46 7.77 17.02
N GLY A 36 18.16 7.98 17.03
CA GLY A 36 17.53 9.30 17.08
C GLY A 36 16.07 9.20 16.66
N GLU A 37 15.39 10.35 16.64
CA GLU A 37 13.94 10.46 16.44
C GLU A 37 13.46 9.76 15.15
N LEU A 38 14.14 9.94 14.01
CA LEU A 38 13.76 9.27 12.75
C LEU A 38 13.86 7.73 12.86
N LYS A 39 14.88 7.22 13.55
CA LYS A 39 15.03 5.78 13.75
C LYS A 39 13.93 5.22 14.65
N GLU A 40 13.64 5.92 15.74
CA GLU A 40 12.56 5.56 16.67
C GLU A 40 11.21 5.52 15.93
N ARG A 41 10.90 6.55 15.13
CA ARG A 41 9.69 6.58 14.30
C ARG A 41 9.60 5.44 13.31
N ILE A 42 10.69 5.14 12.59
CA ILE A 42 10.71 4.01 11.64
C ILE A 42 10.51 2.69 12.38
N ASP A 43 11.23 2.45 13.47
CA ASP A 43 11.15 1.19 14.23
C ASP A 43 9.73 0.99 14.80
N GLU A 44 9.14 2.02 15.41
CA GLU A 44 7.76 1.96 15.96
C GLU A 44 6.71 1.74 14.87
N ALA A 45 6.85 2.42 13.73
CA ALA A 45 5.95 2.22 12.62
C ALA A 45 6.04 0.83 12.01
N VAL A 46 7.25 0.26 11.89
CA VAL A 46 7.44 -1.11 11.42
C VAL A 46 6.77 -2.10 12.37
N VAL A 47 6.86 -1.90 13.68
CA VAL A 47 6.14 -2.75 14.65
C VAL A 47 4.62 -2.66 14.45
N SER A 48 4.07 -1.45 14.29
CA SER A 48 2.64 -1.25 14.04
C SER A 48 2.21 -1.87 12.70
N PHE A 49 3.02 -1.73 11.66
CA PHE A 49 2.82 -2.32 10.34
C PHE A 49 2.78 -3.85 10.42
N LEU A 50 3.74 -4.48 11.09
CA LEU A 50 3.77 -5.94 11.24
C LEU A 50 2.55 -6.48 11.99
N ARG A 51 2.06 -5.74 13.00
CA ARG A 51 0.83 -6.09 13.71
C ARG A 51 -0.42 -5.90 12.85
N ALA A 52 -0.40 -4.95 11.91
CA ALA A 52 -1.49 -4.73 10.97
C ALA A 52 -1.54 -5.77 9.83
N ASN A 53 -0.46 -6.54 9.61
CA ASN A 53 -0.34 -7.53 8.54
C ASN A 53 -0.05 -8.93 9.10
N THR A 54 -0.68 -9.26 10.23
CA THR A 54 -0.47 -10.54 10.92
C THR A 54 -1.62 -11.49 10.64
N ASP A 55 -1.32 -12.78 10.46
CA ASP A 55 -2.35 -13.83 10.39
C ASP A 55 -2.88 -14.24 11.78
N ALA A 56 -2.62 -13.45 12.82
CA ALA A 56 -3.03 -13.77 14.18
C ALA A 56 -4.56 -13.67 14.31
N PRO A 57 -5.26 -14.73 14.75
CA PRO A 57 -6.72 -14.74 14.82
C PRO A 57 -7.31 -13.76 15.85
N SER A 58 -6.45 -13.19 16.72
CA SER A 58 -6.82 -12.17 17.70
C SER A 58 -6.87 -10.75 17.13
N ILE A 59 -6.39 -10.54 15.91
CA ILE A 59 -6.40 -9.23 15.24
C ILE A 59 -7.45 -9.30 14.13
N ASP A 60 -8.49 -8.47 14.24
CA ASP A 60 -9.53 -8.38 13.21
C ASP A 60 -9.21 -7.25 12.22
N GLU A 61 -9.86 -7.27 11.06
CA GLU A 61 -9.67 -6.28 9.98
C GLU A 61 -9.83 -4.82 10.44
N ARG A 62 -10.66 -4.59 11.47
CA ARG A 62 -10.81 -3.26 12.07
C ARG A 62 -9.55 -2.84 12.79
N SER A 63 -8.98 -3.73 13.60
CA SER A 63 -7.71 -3.52 14.29
C SER A 63 -6.56 -3.32 13.30
N GLU A 64 -6.54 -4.08 12.20
CA GLU A 64 -5.55 -3.93 11.13
C GLU A 64 -5.58 -2.52 10.53
N LEU A 65 -6.76 -1.99 10.21
CA LEU A 65 -6.89 -0.62 9.67
C LEU A 65 -6.40 0.44 10.65
N ILE A 66 -6.73 0.29 11.94
CA ILE A 66 -6.31 1.22 12.97
C ILE A 66 -4.77 1.17 13.10
N LEU A 67 -4.18 -0.01 13.18
CA LEU A 67 -2.73 -0.19 13.31
C LEU A 67 -1.98 0.28 12.07
N MET A 68 -2.51 0.04 10.88
CA MET A 68 -1.94 0.54 9.63
C MET A 68 -1.94 2.07 9.60
N ARG A 69 -3.03 2.69 10.05
CA ARG A 69 -3.08 4.15 10.17
C ARG A 69 -2.07 4.69 11.18
N VAL A 70 -1.95 4.05 12.34
CA VAL A 70 -0.93 4.39 13.35
C VAL A 70 0.46 4.30 12.75
N ALA A 71 0.78 3.24 12.01
CA ALA A 71 2.09 3.07 11.38
C ALA A 71 2.45 4.25 10.46
N ILE A 72 1.51 4.70 9.62
CA ILE A 72 1.76 5.80 8.68
C ILE A 72 1.82 7.15 9.41
N ASP A 73 0.94 7.41 10.37
CA ASP A 73 0.98 8.64 11.17
C ASP A 73 2.32 8.77 11.92
N THR A 74 2.81 7.68 12.50
CA THR A 74 4.12 7.61 13.17
C THR A 74 5.26 7.86 12.20
N LEU A 75 5.26 7.25 10.99
CA LEU A 75 6.32 7.50 10.00
C LEU A 75 6.39 8.96 9.56
N LEU A 76 5.24 9.55 9.28
CA LEU A 76 5.14 10.91 8.77
C LEU A 76 5.23 11.98 9.86
N ASP A 77 5.33 11.58 11.13
CA ASP A 77 5.36 12.46 12.30
C ASP A 77 4.19 13.45 12.30
N VAL A 78 2.97 12.92 12.12
CA VAL A 78 1.76 13.73 12.12
C VAL A 78 0.84 13.39 13.28
N PRO A 79 0.14 14.40 13.83
CA PRO A 79 -0.93 14.15 14.77
C PRO A 79 -2.03 13.29 14.13
N HIS A 80 -2.75 12.55 14.97
CA HIS A 80 -3.80 11.63 14.56
C HIS A 80 -5.09 12.34 14.13
N ASP A 81 -4.99 13.24 13.15
CA ASP A 81 -6.10 13.98 12.54
C ASP A 81 -6.10 13.85 11.02
N LYS A 82 -7.28 13.97 10.42
CA LYS A 82 -7.49 13.78 8.98
C LYS A 82 -6.76 14.83 8.14
N ALA A 83 -6.73 16.07 8.58
CA ALA A 83 -6.17 17.17 7.80
C ALA A 83 -4.63 17.12 7.77
N ALA A 84 -3.99 16.81 8.90
CA ALA A 84 -2.54 16.64 8.97
C ALA A 84 -2.07 15.45 8.13
N PHE A 85 -2.75 14.30 8.24
CA PHE A 85 -2.43 13.13 7.42
C PHE A 85 -2.61 13.40 5.93
N ARG A 86 -3.69 14.07 5.54
CA ARG A 86 -3.90 14.46 4.14
C ARG A 86 -2.79 15.34 3.62
N ARG A 87 -2.38 16.36 4.38
CA ARG A 87 -1.25 17.22 3.99
C ARG A 87 0.03 16.40 3.83
N ALA A 88 0.40 15.64 4.86
CA ALA A 88 1.64 14.88 4.84
C ALA A 88 1.69 13.84 3.72
N ILE A 89 0.60 13.12 3.45
CA ILE A 89 0.54 12.17 2.32
C ILE A 89 0.72 12.87 0.98
N ASN A 90 -0.02 13.96 0.73
CA ASN A 90 0.07 14.68 -0.54
C ASN A 90 1.44 15.36 -0.72
N GLU A 91 2.04 15.90 0.34
CA GLU A 91 3.40 16.46 0.32
C GLU A 91 4.46 15.38 0.13
N HIS A 92 4.26 14.19 0.71
CA HIS A 92 5.18 13.08 0.59
C HIS A 92 5.19 12.45 -0.81
N PHE A 93 4.09 12.58 -1.56
CA PHE A 93 3.95 12.07 -2.93
C PHE A 93 3.62 13.19 -3.93
N ASP A 94 4.27 14.33 -3.77
CA ASP A 94 4.15 15.52 -4.64
C ASP A 94 4.71 15.29 -6.06
N GLU A 95 5.64 14.36 -6.20
CA GLU A 95 6.33 13.99 -7.43
C GLU A 95 5.50 13.20 -8.44
N LEU A 96 4.20 12.97 -8.18
CA LEU A 96 3.30 12.17 -9.04
C LEU A 96 2.90 12.94 -10.31
N PRO A 97 3.53 12.69 -11.47
CA PRO A 97 3.39 13.54 -12.64
C PRO A 97 2.18 13.17 -13.50
N ASN A 98 1.64 11.96 -13.35
CA ASN A 98 0.59 11.40 -14.19
C ASN A 98 -0.66 11.07 -13.36
N GLN A 99 -1.83 11.39 -13.90
CA GLN A 99 -3.09 10.81 -13.41
C GLN A 99 -3.15 9.34 -13.87
N PRO A 100 -3.67 8.40 -13.05
CA PRO A 100 -3.79 7.02 -13.50
C PRO A 100 -4.82 6.91 -14.62
N ILE A 101 -4.62 5.91 -15.48
CA ILE A 101 -5.59 5.55 -16.51
C ILE A 101 -6.66 4.69 -15.81
N TRP A 102 -7.91 5.15 -15.84
CA TRP A 102 -9.02 4.39 -15.30
C TRP A 102 -9.43 3.27 -16.25
N HIS A 103 -9.63 2.06 -15.71
CA HIS A 103 -10.07 0.91 -16.48
C HIS A 103 -11.56 0.62 -16.28
N LYS A 104 -12.17 -0.04 -17.27
CA LYS A 104 -13.58 -0.46 -17.18
C LYS A 104 -13.72 -1.59 -16.16
N GLY A 105 -14.51 -1.34 -15.12
CA GLY A 105 -14.78 -2.28 -14.03
C GLY A 105 -15.96 -1.81 -13.15
N SER A 106 -16.15 -2.42 -11.99
CA SER A 106 -17.20 -2.03 -11.02
C SER A 106 -16.96 -0.66 -10.37
N GLN A 107 -15.75 -0.10 -10.49
CA GLN A 107 -15.31 1.19 -9.94
C GLN A 107 -14.66 2.04 -11.03
N ASP A 108 -15.40 2.31 -12.11
CA ASP A 108 -14.91 3.14 -13.21
C ASP A 108 -14.82 4.64 -12.86
N GLU A 109 -14.15 5.42 -13.71
CA GLU A 109 -13.94 6.86 -13.53
C GLU A 109 -15.25 7.65 -13.32
N GLN A 110 -16.33 7.25 -14.01
CA GLN A 110 -17.63 7.91 -13.89
C GLN A 110 -18.20 7.72 -12.48
N TRP A 111 -18.10 6.51 -11.94
CA TRP A 111 -18.54 6.23 -10.59
C TRP A 111 -17.69 6.98 -9.55
N TRP A 112 -16.36 7.02 -9.74
CA TRP A 112 -15.45 7.79 -8.89
C TRP A 112 -15.76 9.30 -8.90
N CYS A 113 -15.93 9.89 -10.09
CA CYS A 113 -16.26 11.31 -10.26
C CYS A 113 -17.64 11.67 -9.68
N LYS A 114 -18.58 10.73 -9.64
CA LYS A 114 -19.89 10.92 -9.01
C LYS A 114 -19.80 10.87 -7.48
N HIS A 115 -18.91 10.02 -6.95
CA HIS A 115 -18.76 9.84 -5.51
C HIS A 115 -18.03 11.02 -4.87
N TRP A 116 -16.92 11.46 -5.44
CA TRP A 116 -16.07 12.50 -4.85
C TRP A 116 -16.46 13.90 -5.30
N ASP A 117 -16.29 14.87 -4.39
CA ASP A 117 -16.61 16.27 -4.69
C ASP A 117 -15.54 16.87 -5.62
N LYS A 118 -15.88 17.99 -6.30
CA LYS A 118 -14.99 18.72 -7.24
C LYS A 118 -13.64 19.18 -6.64
N HIS A 119 -13.44 19.04 -5.34
CA HIS A 119 -12.21 19.42 -4.64
C HIS A 119 -11.24 18.26 -4.42
N VAL A 120 -11.64 17.03 -4.78
CA VAL A 120 -10.78 15.84 -4.77
C VAL A 120 -10.30 15.62 -6.20
N ASN A 121 -9.08 16.07 -6.48
CA ASN A 121 -8.58 16.15 -7.86
C ASN A 121 -7.77 14.92 -8.30
N ARG A 122 -7.51 13.99 -7.36
CA ARG A 122 -6.61 12.84 -7.57
C ARG A 122 -7.03 11.60 -6.78
N PRO A 123 -6.72 10.39 -7.27
CA PRO A 123 -7.01 9.15 -6.56
C PRO A 123 -6.32 9.04 -5.19
N LEU A 124 -5.07 9.45 -5.03
CA LEU A 124 -4.41 9.43 -3.72
C LEU A 124 -5.19 10.26 -2.69
N ASP A 125 -5.65 11.44 -3.09
CA ASP A 125 -6.41 12.32 -2.22
C ASP A 125 -7.77 11.71 -1.85
N ALA A 126 -8.46 11.11 -2.82
CA ALA A 126 -9.68 10.33 -2.58
C ALA A 126 -9.42 9.17 -1.61
N TRP A 127 -8.35 8.41 -1.82
CA TRP A 127 -7.96 7.32 -0.94
C TRP A 127 -7.69 7.81 0.49
N VAL A 128 -7.02 8.95 0.67
CA VAL A 128 -6.85 9.52 2.01
C VAL A 128 -8.20 9.78 2.67
N HIS A 129 -9.15 10.38 1.93
CA HIS A 129 -10.47 10.66 2.46
C HIS A 129 -11.20 9.38 2.88
N ASP A 130 -11.15 8.36 2.03
CA ASP A 130 -11.82 7.07 2.21
C ASP A 130 -11.18 6.24 3.32
N PHE A 131 -9.84 6.14 3.35
CA PHE A 131 -9.10 5.44 4.38
C PHE A 131 -9.32 6.04 5.77
N CYS A 132 -9.40 7.38 5.88
CA CYS A 132 -9.77 8.03 7.13
C CYS A 132 -11.18 7.65 7.58
N ALA A 133 -12.15 7.61 6.65
CA ALA A 133 -13.53 7.24 6.96
C ALA A 133 -13.62 5.76 7.36
N ALA A 134 -12.97 4.86 6.62
CA ALA A 134 -12.91 3.43 6.92
C ALA A 134 -12.30 3.16 8.30
N ARG A 135 -11.21 3.84 8.65
CA ARG A 135 -10.58 3.76 9.98
C ARG A 135 -11.48 4.33 11.07
N ASN A 136 -12.09 5.49 10.87
CA ASN A 136 -13.01 6.07 11.84
C ASN A 136 -14.20 5.13 12.11
N ALA A 137 -14.74 4.53 11.05
CA ALA A 137 -15.81 3.53 11.15
C ALA A 137 -15.35 2.24 11.86
N ALA A 138 -14.09 1.83 11.68
CA ALA A 138 -13.51 0.70 12.41
C ALA A 138 -13.38 0.98 13.92
N ALA A 139 -12.98 2.19 14.30
CA ALA A 139 -12.74 2.59 15.69
C ALA A 139 -14.03 2.93 16.46
N HIS A 140 -14.98 3.60 15.81
CA HIS A 140 -16.16 4.19 16.48
C HIS A 140 -17.50 3.71 15.92
N GLY A 141 -17.50 2.85 14.89
CA GLY A 141 -18.69 2.52 14.11
C GLY A 141 -18.98 3.56 13.03
N PRO A 142 -19.84 3.23 12.04
CA PRO A 142 -20.13 4.13 10.91
C PRO A 142 -20.80 5.42 11.40
N ALA A 143 -20.30 6.57 10.94
CA ALA A 143 -20.92 7.86 11.20
C ALA A 143 -22.18 8.05 10.34
N ASN A 144 -23.24 8.62 10.94
CA ASN A 144 -24.45 8.97 10.19
C ASN A 144 -24.13 10.13 9.23
N GLY A 145 -24.22 9.88 7.91
CA GLY A 145 -24.15 10.93 6.88
C GLY A 145 -22.83 11.11 6.14
N GLU A 146 -21.78 10.33 6.45
CA GLU A 146 -20.60 10.26 5.57
C GLU A 146 -20.94 9.48 4.29
N LYS A 147 -20.47 9.94 3.12
CA LYS A 147 -20.45 9.11 1.91
C LYS A 147 -19.59 7.89 2.27
N GLY A 148 -20.21 6.71 2.32
CA GLY A 148 -19.54 5.49 2.79
C GLY A 148 -18.33 5.10 1.94
N SER A 149 -17.45 4.28 2.50
CA SER A 149 -16.20 3.88 1.83
C SER A 149 -16.45 3.33 0.43
N ILE A 150 -15.70 3.80 -0.56
CA ILE A 150 -15.77 3.24 -1.91
C ILE A 150 -14.88 2.02 -2.11
N TRP A 151 -13.73 2.01 -1.44
CA TRP A 151 -12.84 0.87 -1.47
C TRP A 151 -13.18 -0.08 -0.32
N PRO A 152 -13.18 -1.39 -0.56
CA PRO A 152 -13.18 -2.38 0.51
C PRO A 152 -11.99 -2.16 1.46
N ARG A 153 -12.16 -2.53 2.73
CA ARG A 153 -11.13 -2.38 3.76
C ARG A 153 -9.81 -3.07 3.40
N HIS A 154 -9.87 -4.28 2.84
CA HIS A 154 -8.69 -4.99 2.36
C HIS A 154 -7.91 -4.21 1.29
N ASN A 155 -8.56 -3.45 0.40
CA ASN A 155 -7.86 -2.62 -0.58
C ASN A 155 -7.08 -1.50 0.11
N HIS A 156 -7.64 -0.89 1.16
CA HIS A 156 -6.88 0.07 1.96
C HIS A 156 -5.66 -0.57 2.62
N LEU A 157 -5.80 -1.78 3.18
CA LEU A 157 -4.70 -2.49 3.83
C LEU A 157 -3.60 -2.84 2.82
N ILE A 158 -3.96 -3.45 1.69
CA ILE A 158 -3.01 -3.82 0.62
C ILE A 158 -2.28 -2.59 0.10
N PHE A 159 -3.02 -1.54 -0.23
CA PHE A 159 -2.43 -0.31 -0.77
C PHE A 159 -1.53 0.38 0.25
N SER A 160 -1.96 0.47 1.52
CA SER A 160 -1.13 1.03 2.60
C SER A 160 0.14 0.21 2.82
N ALA A 161 0.04 -1.12 2.76
CA ALA A 161 1.17 -2.02 2.92
C ALA A 161 2.19 -1.87 1.80
N TRP A 162 1.73 -1.54 0.60
CA TRP A 162 2.59 -1.24 -0.54
C TRP A 162 3.20 0.17 -0.46
N LEU A 163 2.45 1.17 0.02
CA LEU A 163 2.94 2.54 0.19
C LEU A 163 3.99 2.68 1.29
N LEU A 164 3.83 1.97 2.41
CA LEU A 164 4.66 2.17 3.60
C LEU A 164 6.17 2.01 3.33
N PRO A 165 6.65 0.98 2.61
CA PRO A 165 8.05 0.87 2.21
C PRO A 165 8.54 2.07 1.38
N LEU A 166 7.71 2.62 0.49
CA LEU A 166 8.09 3.81 -0.30
C LEU A 166 8.22 5.07 0.55
N ILE A 167 7.43 5.17 1.64
CA ILE A 167 7.56 6.24 2.62
C ILE A 167 8.90 6.14 3.33
N VAL A 168 9.24 4.95 3.85
CA VAL A 168 10.52 4.68 4.52
C VAL A 168 11.69 4.99 3.59
N LYS A 169 11.65 4.53 2.33
CA LYS A 169 12.70 4.80 1.34
C LYS A 169 12.90 6.30 1.08
N LYS A 170 11.82 7.11 0.97
CA LYS A 170 11.95 8.57 0.82
C LYS A 170 12.52 9.23 2.06
N LEU A 171 12.09 8.84 3.26
CA LEU A 171 12.65 9.38 4.50
C LEU A 171 14.16 9.09 4.62
N LEU A 172 14.59 7.86 4.28
CA LEU A 172 16.01 7.50 4.25
C LEU A 172 16.79 8.24 3.15
N SER A 173 16.16 8.48 2.00
CA SER A 173 16.73 9.27 0.90
C SER A 173 16.94 10.73 1.29
N GLN A 174 15.99 11.33 2.01
CA GLN A 174 16.09 12.72 2.50
C GLN A 174 17.27 12.95 3.46
N VAL A 175 17.68 11.91 4.20
CA VAL A 175 18.87 11.95 5.07
C VAL A 175 20.13 11.41 4.39
N GLY A 176 20.08 11.14 3.08
CA GLY A 176 21.22 10.71 2.27
C GLY A 176 21.69 9.27 2.53
N LEU A 177 20.86 8.42 3.14
CA LEU A 177 21.18 7.03 3.44
C LEU A 177 20.66 6.03 2.39
N TYR A 178 19.73 6.45 1.54
CA TYR A 178 19.15 5.61 0.49
C TYR A 178 19.13 6.34 -0.85
N ALA A 179 19.42 5.63 -1.93
CA ALA A 179 19.26 6.13 -3.29
C ALA A 179 18.17 5.33 -3.98
N PHE A 180 17.16 6.02 -4.53
CA PHE A 180 16.06 5.36 -5.23
C PHE A 180 16.56 4.56 -6.44
N THR A 181 16.12 3.32 -6.54
CA THR A 181 16.28 2.50 -7.74
C THR A 181 15.39 3.01 -8.88
N ALA A 182 15.51 2.40 -10.06
CA ALA A 182 14.60 2.73 -11.16
C ALA A 182 13.16 2.30 -10.85
N GLU A 183 13.01 1.13 -10.24
CA GLU A 183 11.75 0.58 -9.76
C GLU A 183 11.11 1.49 -8.71
N ASP A 184 11.88 2.00 -7.74
CA ASP A 184 11.35 2.94 -6.74
C ASP A 184 10.77 4.21 -7.37
N LYS A 185 11.48 4.77 -8.36
CA LYS A 185 11.03 5.98 -9.06
C LYS A 185 9.73 5.74 -9.82
N VAL A 186 9.64 4.61 -10.51
CA VAL A 186 8.42 4.18 -11.21
C VAL A 186 7.28 3.96 -10.21
N ALA A 187 7.55 3.22 -9.14
CA ALA A 187 6.60 2.96 -8.07
C ALA A 187 6.03 4.27 -7.50
N ARG A 188 6.91 5.19 -7.10
CA ARG A 188 6.52 6.48 -6.51
C ARG A 188 5.77 7.38 -7.49
N ALA A 189 6.05 7.30 -8.79
CA ALA A 189 5.40 8.12 -9.81
C ALA A 189 4.07 7.56 -10.32
N GLY A 190 3.81 6.25 -10.19
CA GLY A 190 2.70 5.58 -10.88
C GLY A 190 1.73 4.79 -9.98
N PHE A 191 1.94 4.74 -8.67
CA PHE A 191 1.15 3.87 -7.78
C PHE A 191 -0.35 4.14 -7.76
N GLU A 192 -0.81 5.32 -8.17
CA GLU A 192 -2.24 5.63 -8.20
C GLU A 192 -3.01 4.67 -9.13
N VAL A 193 -2.32 3.93 -10.02
CA VAL A 193 -2.91 2.83 -10.79
C VAL A 193 -3.63 1.81 -9.90
N PHE A 194 -3.08 1.46 -8.73
CA PHE A 194 -3.71 0.50 -7.81
C PHE A 194 -5.06 0.99 -7.26
N LEU A 195 -5.28 2.30 -7.20
CA LEU A 195 -6.53 2.91 -6.74
C LEU A 195 -7.62 2.90 -7.80
N ALA A 196 -7.27 2.63 -9.06
CA ALA A 196 -8.21 2.49 -10.17
C ALA A 196 -8.83 1.08 -10.28
N HIS A 197 -8.52 0.18 -9.33
CA HIS A 197 -8.96 -1.20 -9.37
C HIS A 197 -9.49 -1.72 -8.02
N ASP A 198 -10.35 -2.75 -8.09
CA ASP A 198 -10.61 -3.61 -6.94
C ASP A 198 -9.58 -4.75 -6.91
N LEU A 199 -8.52 -4.59 -6.11
CA LEU A 199 -7.27 -5.33 -6.26
C LEU A 199 -7.41 -6.86 -6.13
N LEU A 200 -8.39 -7.32 -5.35
CA LEU A 200 -8.66 -8.75 -5.14
C LEU A 200 -9.82 -9.29 -5.98
N ALA A 201 -10.51 -8.45 -6.75
CA ALA A 201 -11.54 -8.93 -7.66
C ALA A 201 -10.89 -9.69 -8.84
N PHE A 202 -11.51 -10.80 -9.23
CA PHE A 202 -11.08 -11.58 -10.38
C PHE A 202 -11.32 -10.81 -11.68
N THR A 203 -10.37 -10.90 -12.62
CA THR A 203 -10.41 -10.19 -13.91
C THR A 203 -11.20 -10.94 -14.98
N ASP A 204 -11.36 -12.26 -14.84
CA ASP A 204 -12.18 -13.11 -15.71
C ASP A 204 -12.77 -14.27 -14.89
N LYS A 205 -13.88 -14.87 -15.36
CA LYS A 205 -14.51 -16.04 -14.73
C LYS A 205 -13.68 -17.32 -14.89
N ASP A 206 -12.79 -17.37 -15.90
CA ASP A 206 -12.01 -18.54 -16.27
C ASP A 206 -10.51 -18.43 -15.94
N GLU A 207 -10.03 -17.27 -15.43
CA GLU A 207 -8.62 -17.05 -15.08
C GLU A 207 -8.41 -16.82 -13.58
N ASN A 208 -7.37 -17.46 -13.00
CA ASN A 208 -6.87 -17.21 -11.64
C ASN A 208 -6.10 -15.87 -11.52
N LYS A 209 -6.53 -14.82 -12.21
CA LYS A 209 -5.88 -13.50 -12.16
C LYS A 209 -6.74 -12.50 -11.42
N VAL A 210 -6.07 -11.67 -10.61
CA VAL A 210 -6.68 -10.59 -9.84
C VAL A 210 -6.15 -9.25 -10.36
N TRP A 211 -6.90 -8.17 -10.17
CA TRP A 211 -6.53 -6.85 -10.68
C TRP A 211 -5.19 -6.33 -10.14
N TRP A 212 -4.72 -6.80 -8.98
CA TRP A 212 -3.36 -6.53 -8.50
C TRP A 212 -2.29 -6.78 -9.56
N GLN A 213 -2.35 -7.93 -10.23
CA GLN A 213 -1.32 -8.34 -11.21
C GLN A 213 -1.36 -7.45 -12.45
N THR A 214 -2.56 -7.04 -12.86
CA THR A 214 -2.75 -6.09 -13.96
C THR A 214 -2.17 -4.72 -13.60
N ALA A 215 -2.53 -4.18 -12.44
CA ALA A 215 -2.05 -2.88 -11.97
C ALA A 215 -0.52 -2.85 -11.81
N GLU A 216 0.07 -3.91 -11.24
CA GLU A 216 1.53 -4.05 -11.11
C GLU A 216 2.21 -4.14 -12.48
N SER A 217 1.63 -4.90 -13.41
CA SER A 217 2.16 -5.00 -14.78
C SER A 217 2.14 -3.66 -15.49
N GLU A 218 1.03 -2.91 -15.39
CA GLU A 218 0.93 -1.57 -15.99
C GLU A 218 1.96 -0.60 -15.43
N LEU A 219 2.24 -0.70 -14.13
CA LEU A 219 3.23 0.12 -13.45
C LEU A 219 4.66 -0.17 -13.96
N TYR A 220 5.07 -1.44 -13.99
CA TYR A 220 6.47 -1.80 -14.20
C TYR A 220 6.85 -2.27 -15.61
N LEU A 221 5.87 -2.67 -16.45
CA LEU A 221 6.15 -3.16 -17.81
C LEU A 221 6.97 -2.18 -18.67
N PRO A 222 6.71 -0.85 -18.65
CA PRO A 222 7.52 0.09 -19.41
C PRO A 222 9.01 0.06 -19.01
N LEU A 223 9.28 -0.03 -17.70
CA LEU A 223 10.65 -0.09 -17.16
C LEU A 223 11.35 -1.38 -17.60
N PHE A 224 10.68 -2.52 -17.46
CA PHE A 224 11.26 -3.81 -17.84
C PHE A 224 11.49 -3.93 -19.35
N ALA A 225 10.61 -3.35 -20.17
CA ALA A 225 10.81 -3.29 -21.62
C ALA A 225 12.05 -2.46 -21.98
N GLU A 226 12.25 -1.30 -21.33
CA GLU A 226 13.43 -0.45 -21.53
C GLU A 226 14.73 -1.16 -21.09
N GLN A 227 14.71 -1.81 -19.92
CA GLN A 227 15.86 -2.57 -19.40
C GLN A 227 16.23 -3.74 -20.33
N LEU A 228 15.23 -4.46 -20.85
CA LEU A 228 15.44 -5.56 -21.78
C LEU A 228 16.02 -5.07 -23.11
N GLN A 229 15.52 -3.94 -23.63
CA GLN A 229 16.07 -3.35 -24.85
C GLN A 229 17.55 -3.00 -24.68
N ARG A 230 17.91 -2.33 -23.57
CA ARG A 230 19.31 -1.98 -23.26
C ARG A 230 20.23 -3.20 -23.08
N ALA A 231 19.70 -4.33 -22.61
CA ALA A 231 20.49 -5.54 -22.44
C ALA A 231 20.76 -6.29 -23.76
N CYS A 232 19.97 -6.00 -24.80
CA CYS A 232 20.11 -6.57 -26.13
C CYS A 232 20.98 -5.73 -27.08
N GLU A 233 21.38 -4.52 -26.68
CA GLU A 233 22.30 -3.61 -27.39
C GLU A 233 23.75 -3.82 -26.92
#